data_AF-A0A1G2PQ31-F1
#
_entry.id   AF-A0A1G2PQ31-F1
#
_cell.length_a   1.000
_cell.length_b   1.000
_cell.length_c   1.000
_cell.angle_alpha   90.00
_cell.angle_beta   90.00
_cell.angle_gamma   90.00
#
_symmetry.space_group_name_H-M   'P 1'
#
loop_
_entity.id
_entity.type
_entity.pdbx_description
1 polymer ?
#
loop_
_entity_poly.entity_id
_entity_poly.type
_entity_poly.pdbx_seq_one_letter_code
_entity_poly.pdbx_strand_id
1 'polypeptide(L)'
;MKIYLDDRRAIPEGWEGARNSGEFKALIARAETEKINIEAIAFDHDLGEFDEAGAEITGHTLVKWLGENYPEYIINSEITSHSDDYDGRKNIEGYVKTCKEHSEELLAAREREYPFGEIEREPHKK
;
A
#
# COMPACT_ATOMS: atom_id res chain seq x y z
N MET A 1 6.84 14.12 -4.75
CA MET A 1 7.49 13.65 -3.51
C MET A 1 7.81 12.16 -3.60
N LYS A 2 8.76 11.67 -2.80
CA LYS A 2 9.14 10.25 -2.76
C LYS A 2 9.12 9.73 -1.33
N ILE A 3 8.60 8.52 -1.11
CA ILE A 3 8.42 7.95 0.24
C ILE A 3 9.27 6.69 0.40
N TYR A 4 10.08 6.64 1.44
CA TYR A 4 10.94 5.49 1.75
C TYR A 4 10.51 4.89 3.09
N LEU A 5 9.84 3.74 3.03
CA LEU A 5 9.36 3.03 4.21
C LEU A 5 10.42 2.02 4.65
N ASP A 6 11.03 2.26 5.80
CA ASP A 6 12.04 1.36 6.37
C ASP A 6 12.25 1.66 7.87
N ASP A 7 12.30 0.64 8.72
CA ASP A 7 12.47 0.77 10.16
C ASP A 7 13.93 1.08 10.57
N ARG A 8 14.93 0.69 9.75
CA ARG A 8 16.35 0.65 10.13
C ARG A 8 17.28 1.41 9.21
N ARG A 9 17.15 1.24 7.90
CA ARG A 9 18.08 1.74 6.89
C ARG A 9 18.07 3.27 6.85
N ALA A 10 19.18 3.86 6.44
CA ALA A 10 19.25 5.30 6.23
C ALA A 10 18.32 5.70 5.07
N ILE A 11 17.55 6.77 5.26
CA ILE A 11 16.69 7.30 4.21
C ILE A 11 17.57 7.96 3.14
N PRO A 12 17.44 7.59 1.85
CA PRO A 12 18.22 8.22 0.79
C PRO A 12 17.89 9.71 0.63
N GLU A 13 18.86 10.51 0.15
CA GLU A 13 18.64 11.93 -0.10
C GLU A 13 17.51 12.16 -1.12
N GLY A 14 16.64 13.14 -0.84
CA GLY A 14 15.47 13.44 -1.67
C GLY A 14 14.26 12.52 -1.44
N TRP A 15 14.32 11.62 -0.44
CA TRP A 15 13.19 10.82 0.01
C TRP A 15 12.70 11.28 1.39
N GLU A 16 11.40 11.20 1.59
CA GLU A 16 10.78 11.33 2.90
C GLU A 16 10.67 9.95 3.54
N GLY A 17 11.24 9.80 4.74
CA GLY A 17 11.26 8.54 5.45
C GLY A 17 9.98 8.31 6.26
N ALA A 18 9.49 7.08 6.23
CA ALA A 18 8.54 6.56 7.21
C ALA A 18 9.19 5.39 7.95
N ARG A 19 9.21 5.46 9.28
CA ARG A 19 9.83 4.43 10.14
C ARG A 19 8.86 3.34 10.60
N ASN A 20 7.57 3.57 10.42
CA ASN A 20 6.49 2.69 10.85
C ASN A 20 5.23 2.97 10.03
N SER A 21 4.21 2.13 10.23
CA SER A 21 2.92 2.24 9.56
C SER A 21 2.22 3.57 9.80
N GLY A 22 2.32 4.12 11.01
CA GLY A 22 1.69 5.40 11.38
C GLY A 22 2.27 6.57 10.59
N GLU A 23 3.59 6.68 10.54
CA GLU A 23 4.30 7.70 9.76
C GLU A 23 4.01 7.58 8.27
N PHE A 24 3.99 6.35 7.75
CA PHE A 24 3.65 6.10 6.35
C PHE A 24 2.25 6.61 6.02
N LYS A 25 1.25 6.21 6.82
CA LYS A 25 -0.14 6.65 6.65
C LYS A 25 -0.27 8.17 6.78
N ALA A 26 0.50 8.80 7.67
CA ALA A 26 0.51 10.25 7.82
C ALA A 26 1.08 10.96 6.59
N LEU A 27 2.15 10.43 5.97
CA LEU A 27 2.70 10.97 4.71
C LEU A 27 1.69 10.85 3.57
N ILE A 28 0.99 9.72 3.44
CA ILE A 28 -0.06 9.53 2.44
C ILE A 28 -1.22 10.52 2.68
N ALA A 29 -1.68 10.65 3.93
CA ALA A 29 -2.75 11.59 4.29
C ALA A 29 -2.36 13.06 4.01
N ARG A 30 -1.09 13.41 4.26
CA ARG A 30 -0.55 14.73 3.92
C ARG A 30 -0.53 14.95 2.41
N ALA A 31 -0.04 13.97 1.65
CA ALA A 31 -0.02 14.05 0.19
C ALA A 31 -1.43 14.23 -0.38
N GLU A 32 -2.43 13.52 0.16
CA GLU A 32 -3.82 13.64 -0.25
C GLU A 32 -4.43 15.01 0.07
N THR A 33 -4.17 15.50 1.28
CA THR A 33 -4.70 16.80 1.75
C THR A 33 -4.09 17.96 0.98
N GLU A 34 -2.78 17.90 0.75
CA GLU A 34 -2.02 18.96 0.07
C GLU A 34 -1.99 18.77 -1.45
N LYS A 35 -2.61 17.71 -1.97
CA LYS A 35 -2.62 17.34 -3.40
C LYS A 35 -1.20 17.25 -3.98
N ILE A 36 -0.28 16.69 -3.18
CA ILE A 36 1.10 16.45 -3.58
C ILE A 36 1.15 15.18 -4.43
N ASN A 37 1.74 15.28 -5.62
CA ASN A 37 2.03 14.11 -6.43
C ASN A 37 3.10 13.23 -5.76
N ILE A 38 2.79 11.95 -5.52
CA ILE A 38 3.77 10.95 -5.09
C ILE A 38 4.39 10.33 -6.34
N GLU A 39 5.68 10.53 -6.54
CA GLU A 39 6.42 10.04 -7.70
C GLU A 39 6.85 8.59 -7.49
N ALA A 40 7.34 8.26 -6.29
CA ALA A 40 7.85 6.93 -5.98
C ALA A 40 7.63 6.54 -4.51
N ILE A 41 7.41 5.25 -4.27
CA ILE A 41 7.35 4.65 -2.94
C ILE A 41 8.23 3.40 -2.90
N ALA A 42 9.14 3.33 -1.96
CA ALA A 42 10.01 2.18 -1.74
C ALA A 42 9.65 1.51 -0.41
N PHE A 43 9.29 0.22 -0.46
CA PHE A 43 8.84 -0.55 0.70
C PHE A 43 9.94 -1.48 1.21
N ASP A 44 10.18 -1.45 2.52
CA ASP A 44 10.72 -2.58 3.25
C ASP A 44 9.59 -3.52 3.69
N HIS A 45 9.85 -4.83 3.74
CA HIS A 45 8.84 -5.80 4.17
C HIS A 45 8.74 -5.84 5.70
N ASP A 46 9.88 -5.91 6.37
CA ASP A 46 9.99 -6.22 7.79
C ASP A 46 10.08 -4.95 8.63
N LEU A 47 8.94 -4.49 9.15
CA LEU A 47 8.90 -3.24 9.93
C LEU A 47 9.03 -3.47 11.44
N GLY A 48 8.99 -4.73 11.89
CA GLY A 48 9.01 -5.08 13.30
C GLY A 48 7.84 -4.50 14.10
N GLU A 49 6.72 -4.20 13.44
CA GLU A 49 5.54 -3.56 14.00
C GLU A 49 4.38 -4.55 14.09
N PHE A 50 3.56 -4.44 15.14
CA PHE A 50 2.41 -5.31 15.38
C PHE A 50 1.18 -4.46 15.71
N ASP A 51 0.01 -4.91 15.27
CA ASP A 51 -1.27 -4.29 15.63
C ASP A 51 -1.72 -4.68 17.05
N GLU A 52 -2.86 -4.13 17.49
CA GLU A 52 -3.44 -4.40 18.82
C GLU A 52 -3.85 -5.86 19.02
N ALA A 53 -4.10 -6.60 17.93
CA ALA A 53 -4.40 -8.03 17.94
C ALA A 53 -3.12 -8.90 17.94
N GLY A 54 -1.94 -8.27 17.87
CA GLY A 54 -0.65 -8.95 17.79
C GLY A 54 -0.30 -9.49 16.40
N ALA A 55 -1.02 -9.07 15.35
CA ALA A 55 -0.68 -9.42 13.98
C ALA A 55 0.40 -8.46 13.45
N GLU A 56 1.36 -9.00 12.70
CA GLU A 56 2.47 -8.23 12.16
C GLU A 56 2.03 -7.29 11.04
N ILE A 57 2.46 -6.03 11.12
CA ILE A 57 2.27 -5.03 10.10
C ILE A 57 3.54 -5.03 9.23
N THR A 58 3.41 -5.59 8.03
CA THR A 58 4.50 -5.66 7.05
C THR A 58 4.33 -4.62 5.95
N GLY A 59 5.39 -4.38 5.17
CA GLY A 59 5.29 -3.60 3.94
C GLY A 59 4.25 -4.15 2.95
N HIS A 60 4.03 -5.47 2.95
CA HIS A 60 2.99 -6.08 2.12
C HIS A 60 1.58 -5.74 2.63
N THR A 61 1.38 -5.69 3.94
CA THR A 61 0.12 -5.21 4.53
C THR A 61 -0.13 -3.74 4.16
N LEU A 62 0.92 -2.91 4.16
CA LEU A 62 0.80 -1.48 3.85
C LEU A 62 0.57 -1.19 2.37
N VAL A 63 1.19 -1.94 1.44
CA VAL A 63 0.93 -1.76 0.02
C VAL A 63 -0.51 -2.16 -0.34
N LYS A 64 -1.08 -3.18 0.33
CA LYS A 64 -2.50 -3.53 0.20
C LYS A 64 -3.41 -2.43 0.71
N TRP A 65 -3.14 -1.93 1.92
CA TRP A 65 -3.88 -0.81 2.47
C TRP A 65 -3.84 0.40 1.53
N LEU A 66 -2.68 0.70 0.93
CA LEU A 66 -2.55 1.80 -0.03
C LEU A 66 -3.42 1.57 -1.29
N GLY A 67 -3.41 0.36 -1.85
CA GLY A 67 -4.24 0.02 -3.01
C GLY A 67 -5.74 0.07 -2.75
N GLU A 68 -6.18 -0.29 -1.54
CA GLU A 68 -7.59 -0.27 -1.15
C GLU A 68 -8.11 1.16 -0.88
N ASN A 69 -7.28 2.03 -0.31
CA ASN A 69 -7.72 3.35 0.18
C ASN A 69 -7.35 4.49 -0.77
N TYR A 70 -6.22 4.37 -1.47
CA TYR A 70 -5.67 5.38 -2.37
C TYR A 70 -5.08 4.73 -3.64
N PRO A 71 -5.90 4.00 -4.42
CA PRO A 71 -5.45 3.28 -5.61
C PRO A 71 -4.72 4.16 -6.64
N GLU A 72 -5.06 5.44 -6.71
CA GLU A 72 -4.37 6.43 -7.55
C GLU A 72 -2.86 6.51 -7.27
N TYR A 73 -2.42 6.35 -6.02
CA TYR A 73 -1.00 6.36 -5.69
C TYR A 73 -0.33 5.03 -6.06
N ILE A 74 -1.06 3.90 -6.06
CA ILE A 74 -0.51 2.66 -6.60
C ILE A 74 -0.32 2.75 -8.12
N ILE A 75 -1.31 3.31 -8.82
CA ILE A 75 -1.36 3.33 -10.28
C ILE A 75 -0.34 4.33 -10.83
N ASN A 76 -0.29 5.53 -10.27
CA ASN A 76 0.47 6.64 -10.83
C ASN A 76 1.92 6.74 -10.32
N SER A 77 2.25 6.12 -9.19
CA SER A 77 3.60 6.15 -8.64
C SER A 77 4.45 4.96 -9.07
N GLU A 78 5.76 5.14 -9.05
CA GLU A 78 6.71 4.02 -9.11
C GLU A 78 6.77 3.34 -7.74
N ILE A 79 6.43 2.05 -7.67
CA ILE A 79 6.48 1.30 -6.43
C ILE A 79 7.50 0.18 -6.56
N THR A 80 8.43 0.17 -5.60
CA THR A 80 9.51 -0.82 -5.53
C THR A 80 9.60 -1.38 -4.12
N SER A 81 10.27 -2.52 -3.98
CA SER A 81 10.61 -3.07 -2.67
C SER A 81 12.13 -3.25 -2.59
N HIS A 82 12.71 -2.69 -1.54
CA HIS A 82 14.13 -2.84 -1.23
C HIS A 82 14.38 -3.84 -0.09
N SER A 83 13.35 -4.57 0.32
CA SER A 83 13.46 -5.66 1.29
C SER A 83 14.45 -6.74 0.86
N ASP A 84 15.17 -7.27 1.86
CA ASP A 84 16.02 -8.45 1.72
C ASP A 84 15.19 -9.76 1.80
N ASP A 85 13.96 -9.71 2.31
CA ASP A 85 13.01 -10.82 2.26
C ASP A 85 12.51 -11.02 0.82
N TYR A 86 12.91 -12.15 0.24
CA TYR A 86 12.58 -12.51 -1.14
C TYR A 86 11.06 -12.66 -1.36
N ASP A 87 10.37 -13.33 -0.44
CA ASP A 87 8.93 -13.59 -0.57
C ASP A 87 8.14 -12.32 -0.26
N GLY A 88 8.56 -11.55 0.74
CA GLY A 88 8.04 -10.22 1.06
C GLY A 88 8.10 -9.28 -0.14
N ARG A 89 9.27 -9.18 -0.78
CA ARG A 89 9.46 -8.39 -1.99
C ARG A 89 8.56 -8.86 -3.13
N LYS A 90 8.53 -10.17 -3.41
CA LYS A 90 7.73 -10.75 -4.48
C LYS A 90 6.23 -10.49 -4.28
N ASN A 91 5.76 -10.55 -3.04
CA ASN A 91 4.36 -10.27 -2.71
C ASN A 91 4.01 -8.80 -2.93
N ILE A 92 4.88 -7.87 -2.52
CA ILE A 92 4.69 -6.43 -2.76
C ILE A 92 4.64 -6.14 -4.26
N GLU A 93 5.67 -6.57 -5.00
CA GLU A 93 5.77 -6.34 -6.44
C GLU A 93 4.63 -7.00 -7.21
N GLY A 94 4.27 -8.23 -6.82
CA GLY A 94 3.16 -8.97 -7.41
C GLY A 94 1.82 -8.24 -7.23
N TYR A 95 1.54 -7.75 -6.02
CA TYR A 95 0.33 -6.98 -5.74
C TYR A 95 0.27 -5.69 -6.55
N VAL A 96 1.37 -4.91 -6.57
CA VAL A 96 1.47 -3.67 -7.37
C VAL A 96 1.21 -3.95 -8.84
N LYS A 97 1.80 -5.02 -9.37
CA LYS A 97 1.61 -5.43 -10.76
C LYS A 97 0.13 -5.71 -11.04
N THR A 98 -0.53 -6.50 -10.20
CA THR A 98 -1.96 -6.79 -10.33
C THR A 98 -2.80 -5.52 -10.29
N CYS A 99 -2.54 -4.60 -9.36
CA CYS A 99 -3.25 -3.32 -9.28
C CYS A 99 -3.09 -2.47 -10.55
N LYS A 100 -1.89 -2.46 -11.15
CA LYS A 100 -1.65 -1.71 -12.40
C LYS A 100 -2.32 -2.37 -13.61
N GLU A 101 -2.29 -3.70 -13.70
CA GLU A 101 -2.97 -4.47 -14.75
C GLU A 101 -4.50 -4.31 -14.68
N HIS A 102 -5.05 -4.18 -13.48
CA HIS A 102 -6.48 -4.02 -13.22
C HIS A 102 -6.86 -2.62 -12.72
N SER A 103 -6.16 -1.59 -13.20
CA SER A 103 -6.28 -0.22 -12.71
C SER A 103 -7.68 0.37 -12.83
N GLU A 104 -8.38 0.12 -13.95
CA GLU A 104 -9.77 0.58 -14.14
C GLU A 104 -10.74 -0.05 -13.14
N GLU A 105 -10.62 -1.35 -12.90
CA GLU A 105 -11.45 -2.09 -11.95
C GLU A 105 -11.17 -1.63 -10.51
N LEU A 106 -9.91 -1.39 -10.17
CA LEU A 106 -9.48 -0.93 -8.86
C LEU A 106 -9.99 0.48 -8.55
N LEU A 107 -9.92 1.40 -9.52
CA LEU A 107 -10.47 2.75 -9.37
C LEU A 107 -12.00 2.70 -9.22
N ALA A 108 -12.67 1.90 -10.04
CA ALA A 108 -14.12 1.73 -9.95
C ALA A 108 -14.56 1.10 -8.61
N ALA A 109 -13.74 0.22 -8.01
CA ALA A 109 -14.01 -0.39 -6.71
C ALA A 109 -13.98 0.63 -5.56
N ARG A 110 -13.11 1.65 -5.63
CA ARG A 110 -13.07 2.74 -4.64
C ARG A 110 -14.35 3.58 -4.63
N GLU A 111 -14.96 3.79 -5.80
CA GLU A 111 -16.19 4.58 -5.94
C GLU A 111 -17.47 3.81 -5.57
N ARG A 112 -17.37 2.50 -5.31
CA ARG A 112 -18.50 1.72 -4.80
C ARG A 112 -18.73 2.02 -3.33
N GLU A 113 -19.97 2.35 -2.98
CA GLU A 113 -20.43 2.59 -1.60
C GLU A 113 -20.12 1.40 -0.65
N TYR A 114 -19.91 0.20 -1.20
CA TYR A 114 -19.44 -1.00 -0.50
C TYR A 114 -18.37 -1.75 -1.33
N PRO A 115 -17.07 -1.55 -1.10
CA PRO A 115 -15.99 -2.15 -1.92
C PRO A 115 -15.85 -3.68 -1.76
N PHE A 116 -16.40 -4.27 -0.70
CA PHE A 116 -16.43 -5.73 -0.45
C PHE A 116 -17.81 -6.27 -0.02
N GLY A 117 -18.82 -5.41 0.07
CA GLY A 117 -20.15 -5.76 0.57
C GLY A 117 -21.12 -6.01 -0.57
N GLU A 118 -20.94 -7.11 -1.29
CA GLU A 118 -21.99 -7.91 -1.95
C GLU A 118 -21.33 -9.00 -2.80
N ILE A 119 -20.78 -10.02 -2.13
CA ILE A 119 -20.95 -11.37 -2.69
C ILE A 119 -22.41 -11.67 -2.41
N GLU A 120 -23.29 -11.36 -3.37
CA GLU A 120 -24.64 -11.91 -3.38
C GLU A 120 -24.47 -13.42 -3.24
N ARG A 121 -24.70 -13.92 -2.02
CA ARG A 121 -24.95 -15.34 -1.82
C ARG A 121 -26.24 -15.57 -2.59
N GLU A 122 -26.14 -16.10 -3.81
CA GLU A 122 -27.30 -16.67 -4.47
C GLU A 122 -28.03 -17.52 -3.42
N PRO A 123 -29.28 -17.20 -3.06
CA PRO A 123 -30.00 -18.04 -2.13
C PRO A 123 -30.10 -19.40 -2.81
N HIS A 124 -29.49 -20.41 -2.19
CA HIS A 124 -29.66 -21.81 -2.56
C HIS A 124 -31.16 -22.05 -2.83
N LYS A 125 -31.51 -22.22 -4.10
CA LYS A 125 -32.83 -22.69 -4.48
C LYS A 125 -32.99 -24.08 -3.89
N LYS A 126 -33.85 -24.19 -2.88
CA LYS A 126 -34.38 -25.47 -2.40
C LYS A 126 -35.21 -26.13 -3.50
#